data_AF-F9DHK0-F1
#
_entry.id   AF-F9DHK0-F1
#
_cell.length_a   1.000
_cell.length_b   1.000
_cell.length_c   1.000
_cell.angle_alpha   90.00
_cell.angle_beta   90.00
_cell.angle_gamma   90.00
#
_symmetry.space_group_name_H-M   'P 1'
#
loop_
_entity.id
_entity.type
_entity.pdbx_description
1 polymer ?
#
loop_
_entity_poly.entity_id
_entity_poly.type
_entity_poly.pdbx_seq_one_letter_code
_entity_poly.pdbx_strand_id
1 'polypeptide(L)'
;MGRLVQRGNKIGDFVFCGAINVCKTSVFELLKENFKELKGIDLRYNKTQKEPKARNIKRLKWLPKEEIPLTAFYSLISFDSLPQNAVERDERGIVNLSEIAEIRGGIVIPREQGNELFFSSNLVSSYDFFSLKNSAFLLCTERVKDFCENNNFKNVVFLEMGNIV
;
A
#
# COMPACT_ATOMS: atom_id res chain seq x y z
N MET A 1 -0.70 12.46 6.85
CA MET A 1 -0.17 11.61 5.74
C MET A 1 -0.17 10.17 6.21
N GLY A 2 -0.36 9.23 5.29
CA GLY A 2 -0.53 7.83 5.68
C GLY A 2 0.07 6.82 4.73
N ARG A 3 -0.11 5.55 5.09
CA ARG A 3 0.20 4.39 4.25
C ARG A 3 -1.10 3.68 3.91
N LEU A 4 -1.28 3.37 2.63
CA LEU A 4 -2.36 2.52 2.15
C LEU A 4 -2.00 1.05 2.41
N VAL A 5 -2.85 0.32 3.13
CA VAL A 5 -2.66 -1.09 3.49
C VAL A 5 -3.88 -1.93 3.13
N GLN A 6 -3.65 -3.11 2.54
CA GLN A 6 -4.73 -4.05 2.24
C GLN A 6 -5.04 -4.96 3.44
N ARG A 7 -6.29 -5.43 3.55
CA ARG A 7 -6.69 -6.34 4.63
C ARG A 7 -6.99 -7.76 4.14
N GLY A 8 -6.68 -8.76 4.97
CA GLY A 8 -7.19 -10.13 4.86
C GLY A 8 -6.91 -10.89 3.54
N ASN A 9 -7.48 -12.10 3.45
CA ASN A 9 -7.27 -13.04 2.33
C ASN A 9 -8.41 -13.03 1.30
N LYS A 10 -9.23 -11.98 1.27
CA LYS A 10 -10.33 -11.83 0.31
C LYS A 10 -9.91 -10.82 -0.76
N ILE A 11 -10.25 -11.12 -2.01
CA ILE A 11 -10.05 -10.18 -3.12
C ILE A 11 -11.15 -9.12 -3.04
N GLY A 12 -10.78 -7.95 -2.53
CA GLY A 12 -11.59 -6.73 -2.61
C GLY A 12 -11.17 -5.90 -3.82
N ASP A 13 -11.31 -4.58 -3.72
CA ASP A 13 -10.77 -3.67 -4.74
C ASP A 13 -9.25 -3.57 -4.62
N PHE A 14 -8.76 -3.64 -3.39
CA PHE A 14 -7.37 -3.88 -3.04
C PHE A 14 -7.14 -5.32 -2.57
N VAL A 15 -5.96 -5.87 -2.84
CA VAL A 15 -5.61 -7.28 -2.54
C VAL A 15 -4.31 -7.33 -1.74
N PHE A 16 -4.35 -7.98 -0.57
CA PHE A 16 -3.15 -8.17 0.25
C PHE A 16 -2.14 -9.09 -0.45
N CYS A 17 -0.94 -8.57 -0.71
CA CYS A 17 0.15 -9.29 -1.37
C CYS A 17 1.52 -8.97 -0.73
N GLY A 18 1.64 -9.25 0.57
CA GLY A 18 2.89 -9.02 1.31
C GLY A 18 3.35 -7.56 1.23
N ALA A 19 4.52 -7.32 0.64
CA ALA A 19 5.09 -5.98 0.50
C ALA A 19 4.64 -5.22 -0.76
N ILE A 20 3.83 -5.83 -1.63
CA ILE A 20 3.44 -5.25 -2.92
C ILE A 20 2.04 -4.65 -2.83
N ASN A 21 1.88 -3.42 -3.31
CA ASN A 21 0.56 -2.81 -3.42
C ASN A 21 -0.13 -3.35 -4.67
N VAL A 22 -1.24 -4.07 -4.50
CA VAL A 22 -2.04 -4.70 -5.55
C VAL A 22 -3.49 -4.27 -5.42
N CYS A 23 -4.11 -3.98 -6.56
CA CYS A 23 -5.54 -3.73 -6.69
C CYS A 23 -6.07 -4.34 -7.99
N LYS A 24 -7.40 -4.33 -8.18
CA LYS A 24 -7.99 -4.62 -9.48
C LYS A 24 -7.51 -3.61 -10.53
N THR A 25 -7.33 -4.05 -11.77
CA THR A 25 -6.90 -3.16 -12.85
C THR A 25 -7.83 -1.94 -13.02
N SER A 26 -9.15 -2.11 -12.91
CA SER A 26 -10.10 -1.00 -12.99
C SER A 26 -9.93 0.05 -11.89
N VAL A 27 -9.48 -0.37 -10.70
CA VAL A 27 -9.17 0.53 -9.58
C VAL A 27 -7.88 1.27 -9.85
N PHE A 28 -6.87 0.58 -10.40
CA PHE A 28 -5.61 1.19 -10.78
C PHE A 28 -5.80 2.27 -11.86
N GLU A 29 -6.57 2.01 -12.91
CA GLU A 29 -6.83 3.00 -13.96
C GLU A 29 -7.46 4.27 -13.38
N LEU A 30 -8.47 4.13 -12.51
CA LEU A 30 -9.12 5.26 -11.86
C LEU A 30 -8.16 6.02 -10.92
N LEU A 31 -7.29 5.32 -10.19
CA LEU A 31 -6.22 5.97 -9.42
C LEU A 31 -5.24 6.71 -10.32
N LYS A 32 -4.84 6.12 -11.45
CA LYS A 32 -3.85 6.67 -12.38
C LYS A 32 -4.36 7.94 -13.09
N GLU A 33 -5.66 8.02 -13.37
CA GLU A 33 -6.31 9.24 -13.87
C GLU A 33 -6.19 10.42 -12.90
N ASN A 34 -6.19 10.15 -11.59
CA ASN A 34 -6.20 11.16 -10.54
C ASN A 34 -4.81 11.44 -9.93
N PHE A 35 -3.91 10.45 -10.01
CA PHE A 35 -2.56 10.45 -9.41
C PHE A 35 -1.53 9.95 -10.42
N LYS A 36 -0.95 10.90 -11.17
CA LYS A 36 -0.17 10.64 -12.39
C LYS A 36 1.19 9.98 -12.13
N GLU A 37 1.69 10.05 -10.92
CA GLU A 37 2.97 9.50 -10.47
C GLU A 37 2.96 7.97 -10.30
N LEU A 38 1.76 7.38 -10.20
CA LEU A 38 1.62 5.93 -10.07
C LEU A 38 2.07 5.21 -11.34
N LYS A 39 2.76 4.10 -11.16
CA LYS A 39 3.08 3.14 -12.22
C LYS A 39 2.42 1.81 -11.88
N GLY A 40 2.00 1.10 -12.92
CA GLY A 40 1.31 -0.19 -12.81
C GLY A 40 2.05 -1.27 -13.59
N ILE A 41 2.03 -2.49 -13.06
CA ILE A 41 2.46 -3.70 -13.74
C ILE A 41 1.33 -4.71 -13.59
N ASP A 42 0.83 -5.21 -14.72
CA ASP A 42 -0.20 -6.24 -14.72
C ASP A 42 0.35 -7.54 -14.16
N LEU A 43 -0.40 -8.12 -13.24
CA LEU A 43 -0.05 -9.37 -12.59
C LEU A 43 -0.69 -10.53 -13.34
N ARG A 44 0.13 -11.55 -13.61
CA ARG A 44 -0.35 -12.87 -14.06
C ARG A 44 -0.18 -13.83 -12.91
N TYR A 45 -1.26 -14.49 -12.52
CA TYR A 45 -1.20 -15.56 -11.54
C TYR A 45 -1.32 -16.91 -12.24
N ASN A 46 -0.38 -17.79 -11.96
CA ASN A 46 -0.39 -19.14 -12.49
C ASN A 46 -1.13 -20.04 -11.49
N LYS A 47 -2.10 -20.80 -11.98
CA LYS A 47 -2.77 -21.82 -11.17
C LYS A 47 -1.73 -22.85 -10.70
N THR A 48 -1.70 -23.12 -9.40
CA THR A 48 -0.80 -24.16 -8.88
C THR A 48 -1.27 -25.54 -9.32
N GLN A 49 -0.40 -26.55 -9.40
CA GLN A 49 -0.82 -27.93 -9.75
C GLN A 49 -1.87 -28.53 -8.79
N LYS A 50 -2.03 -27.97 -7.58
CA LYS A 50 -3.03 -28.40 -6.59
C LYS A 50 -4.45 -28.00 -6.96
N GLU A 51 -4.63 -26.90 -7.69
CA GLU A 51 -5.94 -26.39 -8.10
C GLU A 51 -6.66 -27.26 -9.15
N PRO A 52 -6.04 -27.68 -10.27
CA PRO A 52 -6.68 -28.55 -11.25
C PRO A 52 -6.84 -29.99 -10.75
N LYS A 53 -6.05 -30.42 -9.76
CA LYS A 53 -6.15 -31.76 -9.14
C LYS A 53 -7.18 -31.82 -8.00
N ALA A 54 -7.76 -30.69 -7.58
CA ALA A 54 -8.72 -30.67 -6.50
C ALA A 54 -10.05 -31.30 -6.94
N ARG A 55 -10.41 -32.46 -6.35
CA ARG A 55 -11.70 -33.14 -6.58
C ARG A 55 -12.93 -32.25 -6.35
N ASN A 56 -12.80 -31.18 -5.56
CA ASN A 56 -13.89 -30.24 -5.31
C ASN A 56 -13.36 -28.80 -5.23
N ILE A 57 -13.39 -28.10 -6.36
CA ILE A 57 -13.03 -26.67 -6.48
C ILE A 57 -13.81 -25.78 -5.49
N LYS A 58 -15.03 -26.14 -5.10
CA LYS A 58 -15.82 -25.36 -4.11
C LYS A 58 -15.19 -25.36 -2.71
N ARG A 59 -14.27 -26.28 -2.40
CA ARG A 59 -13.52 -26.33 -1.13
C ARG A 59 -12.27 -25.44 -1.10
N LEU A 60 -11.82 -24.93 -2.25
CA LEU A 60 -10.74 -23.96 -2.34
C LEU A 60 -11.29 -22.57 -1.99
N LYS A 61 -11.61 -22.37 -0.70
CA LYS A 61 -12.30 -21.16 -0.18
C LYS A 61 -11.55 -19.84 -0.44
N TRP A 62 -10.25 -19.91 -0.71
CA TRP A 62 -9.34 -18.76 -0.74
C TRP A 62 -8.83 -18.40 -2.14
N LEU A 63 -9.25 -19.13 -3.18
CA LEU A 63 -8.84 -18.87 -4.55
C LEU A 63 -9.94 -18.13 -5.31
N PRO A 64 -9.61 -17.07 -6.07
CA PRO A 64 -10.55 -16.47 -7.01
C PRO A 64 -11.07 -17.54 -7.97
N LYS A 65 -12.39 -17.64 -8.07
CA LYS A 65 -13.08 -18.60 -8.94
C LYS A 65 -13.13 -18.13 -10.39
N GLU A 66 -12.99 -16.83 -10.58
CA GLU A 66 -12.95 -16.13 -11.86
C GLU A 66 -11.58 -15.51 -12.06
N GLU A 67 -11.27 -15.22 -13.32
CA GLU A 67 -10.07 -14.46 -13.63
C GLU A 67 -10.26 -12.99 -13.32
N ILE A 68 -9.49 -12.50 -12.35
CA ILE A 68 -9.56 -11.12 -11.88
C ILE A 68 -8.28 -10.44 -12.34
N PRO A 69 -8.36 -9.48 -13.29
CA PRO A 69 -7.22 -8.65 -13.66
C PRO A 69 -6.74 -7.85 -12.44
N LEU A 70 -5.49 -8.06 -12.07
CA LEU A 70 -4.83 -7.38 -10.95
C LEU A 70 -3.64 -6.61 -11.46
N THR A 71 -3.42 -5.44 -10.88
CA THR A 71 -2.29 -4.58 -11.18
C THR A 71 -1.53 -4.30 -9.89
N ALA A 72 -0.24 -4.59 -9.89
CA ALA A 72 0.68 -4.12 -8.87
C ALA A 72 1.04 -2.66 -9.17
N PHE A 73 0.99 -1.80 -8.17
CA PHE A 73 1.28 -0.38 -8.35
C PHE A 73 2.30 0.16 -7.38
N TYR A 74 3.02 1.18 -7.81
CA TYR A 74 4.09 1.84 -7.07
C TYR A 74 4.29 3.28 -7.56
N SER A 75 5.05 4.08 -6.80
CA SER A 75 5.53 5.39 -7.23
C SER A 75 7.06 5.36 -7.28
N LEU A 76 7.66 6.04 -8.26
CA LEU A 76 9.11 6.27 -8.31
C LEU A 76 9.52 7.54 -7.56
N ILE A 77 8.55 8.32 -7.09
CA ILE A 77 8.82 9.53 -6.34
C ILE A 77 9.31 9.12 -4.95
N SER A 78 10.50 9.57 -4.60
CA SER A 78 11.11 9.30 -3.31
C SER A 78 11.82 10.53 -2.78
N PHE A 79 11.76 10.69 -1.46
CA PHE A 79 12.25 11.85 -0.76
C PHE A 79 13.08 11.45 0.44
N ASP A 80 14.06 12.27 0.78
CA ASP A 80 14.78 12.13 2.03
C ASP A 80 13.88 12.59 3.19
N SER A 81 13.90 11.84 4.29
CA SER A 81 13.25 12.21 5.54
C SER A 81 13.91 13.46 6.14
N LEU A 82 13.14 14.32 6.81
CA LEU A 82 13.71 15.40 7.62
C LEU A 82 14.64 14.84 8.73
N PRO A 83 15.70 15.57 9.12
CA PRO A 83 16.69 15.10 10.12
C PRO A 83 16.10 14.77 11.49
N GLN A 84 14.96 15.37 11.82
CA GLN A 84 14.24 15.16 13.07
C GLN A 84 13.49 13.82 13.16
N ASN A 85 13.44 13.05 12.08
CA ASN A 85 12.78 11.74 12.07
C ASN A 85 13.68 10.70 12.75
N ALA A 86 13.12 9.96 13.71
CA ALA A 86 13.76 8.76 14.26
C ALA A 86 13.71 7.64 13.20
N VAL A 87 14.76 7.56 12.38
CA VAL A 87 14.88 6.56 11.31
C VAL A 87 16.07 5.67 11.60
N GLU A 88 15.82 4.39 11.83
CA GLU A 88 16.87 3.38 11.95
C GLU A 88 17.28 2.90 10.56
N ARG A 89 18.59 2.72 10.36
CA ARG A 89 19.14 2.18 9.11
C ARG A 89 19.92 0.92 9.39
N ASP A 90 19.69 -0.11 8.59
CA ASP A 90 20.50 -1.33 8.66
C ASP A 90 21.88 -1.14 8.01
N GLU A 91 22.71 -2.19 8.06
CA GLU A 91 24.06 -2.21 7.46
C GLU A 91 24.07 -1.93 5.94
N ARG A 92 22.93 -2.10 5.27
CA ARG A 92 22.76 -1.85 3.83
C ARG A 92 22.17 -0.46 3.56
N GLY A 93 21.92 0.33 4.60
CA GLY A 93 21.31 1.66 4.51
C GLY A 93 19.81 1.64 4.26
N ILE A 94 19.14 0.49 4.43
CA ILE A 94 17.68 0.37 4.34
C ILE A 94 17.07 1.00 5.57
N VAL A 95 16.09 1.87 5.33
CA VAL A 95 15.32 2.54 6.37
C VAL A 95 14.29 1.57 6.92
N ASN A 96 14.47 1.22 8.19
CA ASN A 96 13.49 0.54 9.00
C ASN A 96 12.74 1.55 9.86
N LEU A 97 11.41 1.50 9.78
CA LEU A 97 10.56 2.32 10.62
C LEU A 97 10.04 1.46 11.77
N SER A 98 10.51 1.77 12.96
CA SER A 98 10.09 1.14 14.22
C SER A 98 8.89 1.91 14.78
N GLU A 99 7.97 1.21 15.46
CA GLU A 99 6.88 1.82 16.24
C GLU A 99 5.90 2.71 15.43
N ILE A 100 5.82 2.48 14.12
CA ILE A 100 4.81 3.05 13.23
C ILE A 100 3.44 2.40 13.42
N ALA A 101 2.39 3.07 12.91
CA ALA A 101 1.06 2.49 12.88
C ALA A 101 1.04 1.20 12.06
N GLU A 102 0.38 0.17 12.56
CA GLU A 102 0.33 -1.15 11.93
C GLU A 102 -1.05 -1.82 12.08
N ILE A 103 -1.24 -2.94 11.38
CA ILE A 103 -2.44 -3.78 11.52
C ILE A 103 -2.01 -5.13 12.07
N ARG A 104 -2.44 -5.47 13.29
CA ARG A 104 -2.29 -6.82 13.86
C ARG A 104 -3.67 -7.42 14.12
N GLY A 105 -3.90 -8.63 13.60
CA GLY A 105 -5.19 -9.33 13.80
C GLY A 105 -6.42 -8.58 13.25
N GLY A 106 -6.25 -7.65 12.31
CA GLY A 106 -7.33 -6.81 11.78
C GLY A 106 -7.65 -5.56 12.60
N ILE A 107 -6.92 -5.33 13.69
CA ILE A 107 -7.01 -4.13 14.53
C ILE A 107 -5.91 -3.16 14.10
N VAL A 108 -6.25 -1.88 13.93
CA VAL A 108 -5.25 -0.81 13.73
C VAL A 108 -4.62 -0.53 15.08
N ILE A 109 -3.31 -0.72 15.17
CA ILE A 109 -2.50 -0.29 16.30
C ILE A 109 -1.92 1.08 15.90
N PRO A 110 -2.24 2.16 16.63
CA PRO A 110 -1.69 3.47 16.35
C PRO A 110 -0.18 3.47 16.64
N ARG A 111 0.53 4.39 15.99
CA ARG A 111 1.96 4.65 16.26
C ARG A 111 2.18 5.16 17.69
N GLU A 112 3.40 4.99 18.19
CA GLU A 112 3.81 5.65 19.43
C GLU A 112 4.07 7.15 19.24
N GLN A 113 3.83 7.94 20.29
CA GLN A 113 4.02 9.38 20.28
C GLN A 113 5.52 9.70 20.26
N GLY A 114 5.97 10.52 19.31
CA GLY A 114 7.39 10.85 19.12
C GLY A 114 8.04 10.17 17.89
N ASN A 115 7.44 9.12 17.34
CA ASN A 115 7.93 8.40 16.17
C ASN A 115 7.25 8.85 14.87
N GLU A 116 7.20 10.16 14.67
CA GLU A 116 6.54 10.77 13.51
C GLU A 116 7.49 10.85 12.32
N LEU A 117 6.98 10.50 11.15
CA LEU A 117 7.61 10.90 9.90
C LEU A 117 7.16 12.30 9.52
N PHE A 118 8.13 13.17 9.31
CA PHE A 118 7.95 14.52 8.82
C PHE A 118 8.55 14.65 7.43
N PHE A 119 7.75 15.18 6.50
CA PHE A 119 8.20 15.61 5.18
C PHE A 119 7.91 17.09 5.00
N SER A 120 8.77 17.77 4.25
CA SER A 120 8.53 19.17 3.90
C SER A 120 7.39 19.29 2.88
N SER A 121 6.45 20.16 3.16
CA SER A 121 5.36 20.58 2.26
C SER A 121 5.88 20.98 0.89
N ASN A 122 6.94 21.80 0.83
CA ASN A 122 7.56 22.24 -0.42
C ASN A 122 8.09 21.09 -1.28
N LEU A 123 8.45 19.97 -0.66
CA LEU A 123 9.01 18.80 -1.32
C LEU A 123 7.90 17.90 -1.87
N VAL A 124 6.82 17.74 -1.11
CA VAL A 124 5.75 16.79 -1.39
C VAL A 124 4.56 17.42 -2.13
N SER A 125 4.42 18.75 -2.14
CA SER A 125 3.22 19.47 -2.64
C SER A 125 2.75 19.10 -4.04
N SER A 126 3.63 18.59 -4.89
CA SER A 126 3.33 18.23 -6.28
C SER A 126 2.97 16.75 -6.46
N TYR A 127 2.95 15.95 -5.39
CA TYR A 127 2.80 14.50 -5.44
C TYR A 127 1.89 13.98 -4.32
N ASP A 128 1.02 13.05 -4.65
CA ASP A 128 0.11 12.43 -3.71
C ASP A 128 0.57 11.03 -3.27
N PHE A 129 1.41 10.37 -4.06
CA PHE A 129 2.10 9.12 -3.76
C PHE A 129 3.62 9.27 -3.84
N PHE A 130 4.28 8.91 -2.75
CA PHE A 130 5.74 9.00 -2.65
C PHE A 130 6.26 7.95 -1.67
N SER A 131 7.58 7.85 -1.57
CA SER A 131 8.24 6.95 -0.63
C SER A 131 9.33 7.70 0.12
N LEU A 132 9.67 7.20 1.30
CA LEU A 132 10.92 7.54 1.94
C LEU A 132 12.05 6.85 1.18
N LYS A 133 13.10 7.59 0.83
CA LYS A 133 14.28 7.02 0.18
C LYS A 133 14.84 5.86 1.01
N ASN A 134 15.22 4.78 0.33
CA ASN A 134 15.66 3.52 0.95
C ASN A 134 14.62 2.84 1.86
N SER A 135 13.33 3.14 1.68
CA SER A 135 12.23 2.48 2.37
C SER A 135 11.35 1.70 1.40
N ALA A 136 10.73 0.63 1.88
CA ALA A 136 9.74 -0.16 1.13
C ALA A 136 8.30 0.40 1.23
N PHE A 137 8.09 1.48 2.00
CA PHE A 137 6.75 2.01 2.23
C PHE A 137 6.33 3.00 1.14
N LEU A 138 5.22 2.67 0.47
CA LEU A 138 4.47 3.63 -0.33
C LEU A 138 3.59 4.47 0.61
N LEU A 139 3.87 5.76 0.68
CA LEU A 139 3.15 6.76 1.45
C LEU A 139 2.20 7.55 0.53
N CYS A 140 1.17 8.13 1.13
CA CYS A 140 0.24 9.01 0.45
C CYS A 140 -0.26 10.19 1.29
N THR A 141 -0.73 11.23 0.60
CA THR A 141 -1.39 12.39 1.17
C THR A 141 -2.83 12.08 1.61
N GLU A 142 -3.44 12.97 2.40
CA GLU A 142 -4.86 12.85 2.77
C GLU A 142 -5.79 12.89 1.54
N ARG A 143 -5.39 13.57 0.45
CA ARG A 143 -6.17 13.61 -0.80
C ARG A 143 -6.42 12.20 -1.36
N VAL A 144 -5.47 11.29 -1.24
CA VAL A 144 -5.63 9.88 -1.66
C VAL A 144 -6.63 9.16 -0.77
N LYS A 145 -6.56 9.40 0.55
CA LYS A 145 -7.51 8.84 1.52
C LYS A 145 -8.93 9.28 1.18
N ASP A 146 -9.16 10.58 1.06
CA ASP A 146 -10.46 11.15 0.72
C ASP A 146 -10.97 10.58 -0.61
N PHE A 147 -10.10 10.46 -1.62
CA PHE A 147 -10.47 9.87 -2.90
C PHE A 147 -10.93 8.41 -2.76
N CYS A 148 -10.19 7.58 -2.02
CA CYS A 148 -10.55 6.18 -1.82
C CYS A 148 -11.82 6.00 -0.99
N GLU A 149 -12.03 6.82 0.03
CA GLU A 149 -13.23 6.81 0.87
C GLU A 149 -14.47 7.25 0.05
N ASN A 150 -14.35 8.32 -0.74
CA ASN A 150 -15.43 8.80 -1.61
C ASN A 150 -15.84 7.78 -2.68
N ASN A 151 -14.87 7.00 -3.19
CA ASN A 151 -15.15 5.90 -4.13
C ASN A 151 -15.61 4.60 -3.44
N ASN A 152 -15.71 4.58 -2.11
CA ASN A 152 -16.11 3.42 -1.31
C ASN A 152 -15.29 2.15 -1.65
N PHE A 153 -13.99 2.30 -1.91
CA PHE A 153 -13.16 1.15 -2.25
C PHE A 153 -13.08 0.17 -1.09
N LYS A 154 -13.17 -1.12 -1.44
CA LYS A 154 -13.15 -2.21 -0.47
C LYS A 154 -11.73 -2.69 -0.22
N ASN A 155 -11.52 -3.13 1.02
CA ASN A 155 -10.32 -3.82 1.45
C ASN A 155 -9.04 -2.95 1.51
N VAL A 156 -9.24 -1.67 1.78
CA VAL A 156 -8.18 -0.67 1.97
C VAL A 156 -8.31 -0.03 3.34
N VAL A 157 -7.18 0.26 3.99
CA VAL A 157 -7.09 1.06 5.21
C VAL A 157 -5.92 2.01 5.11
N PHE A 158 -6.11 3.21 5.65
CA PHE A 158 -5.06 4.22 5.77
C PHE A 158 -4.51 4.20 7.19
N LEU A 159 -3.19 4.02 7.29
CA LEU A 159 -2.45 4.10 8.55
C LEU A 159 -1.76 5.45 8.62
N GLU A 160 -1.99 6.21 9.68
CA GLU A 160 -1.30 7.49 9.86
C GLU A 160 0.18 7.27 10.16
N MET A 161 1.04 7.84 9.32
CA MET A 161 2.50 7.66 9.39
C MET A 161 3.21 8.91 9.90
N GLY A 162 2.56 10.07 9.84
CA GLY A 162 3.10 11.34 10.31
C GLY A 162 2.52 12.54 9.55
N ASN A 163 3.28 13.63 9.52
CA ASN A 163 2.81 14.95 9.13
C ASN A 163 3.63 15.54 7.98
N ILE A 164 2.95 16.28 7.11
CA ILE A 164 3.59 17.15 6.14
C ILE A 164 3.63 18.55 6.77
N VAL A 165 4.83 19.12 6.89
CA VAL A 165 5.10 20.37 7.62
C VAL A 165 5.68 21.47 6.74
#